data_AF-M6QDV7-F1
#
_entry.id   AF-M6QDV7-F1
#
_cell.length_a   1.000
_cell.length_b   1.000
_cell.length_c   1.000
_cell.angle_alpha   90.00
_cell.angle_beta   90.00
_cell.angle_gamma   90.00
#
_symmetry.space_group_name_H-M   'P 1'
#
loop_
_entity.id
_entity.type
_entity.pdbx_description
1 polymer ?
#
loop_
_entity_poly.entity_id
_entity_poly.type
_entity_poly.pdbx_seq_one_letter_code
_entity_poly.pdbx_strand_id
1 'polypeptide(L)'
;MSETTTTDVSLVPKTEISEREEKARAIFLDQRIWGNLTAFMFDLKEMRDRKYFEKLGYESFQNYLSARKPSFIPISFAQNVLLLSDKITQEDYSNYDENNTPTLINLAKDSDVYQIKGQGKVILLDGRELSIDEYESIRAEEIAQTTKVYQEALTLVGEHKKLQRDKKKSDRDLEVNEKLVTQQNGEISKLKEALDYVAQERGIDADHLTAIATKQGASKHITDLYVKLEQAITSLNSIDETLKSDIDIAGSVLQFESLLKLSVTKLNAAWNPHFFALQDQGSED
;
A
#
# COMPACT_ATOMS: atom_id res chain seq x y z
N MET A 1 19.84 -51.07 -6.10
CA MET A 1 19.40 -49.95 -5.27
C MET A 1 20.43 -49.80 -4.18
N SER A 2 21.23 -48.75 -4.25
CA SER A 2 22.37 -48.53 -3.37
C SER A 2 21.94 -47.59 -2.26
N GLU A 3 21.89 -48.10 -1.03
CA GLU A 3 21.74 -47.28 0.17
C GLU A 3 23.08 -46.63 0.49
N THR A 4 23.12 -45.31 0.39
CA THR A 4 24.24 -44.47 0.82
C THR A 4 24.23 -44.39 2.35
N THR A 5 25.05 -45.21 3.00
CA THR A 5 25.42 -45.03 4.41
C THR A 5 26.23 -43.75 4.57
N THR A 6 25.66 -42.76 5.25
CA THR A 6 26.37 -41.60 5.79
C THR A 6 27.35 -42.05 6.87
N THR A 7 28.64 -42.09 6.53
CA THR A 7 29.73 -42.24 7.50
C THR A 7 29.90 -40.95 8.28
N ASP A 8 29.45 -40.98 9.53
CA ASP A 8 29.76 -40.02 10.58
C ASP A 8 31.25 -40.12 10.91
N VAL A 9 32.07 -39.18 10.40
CA VAL A 9 33.52 -39.18 10.58
C VAL A 9 33.85 -38.63 11.96
N SER A 10 33.67 -39.47 12.98
CA SER A 10 34.22 -39.21 14.31
C SER A 10 35.75 -39.34 14.25
N LEU A 11 36.45 -38.22 14.39
CA LEU A 11 37.91 -38.09 14.27
C LEU A 11 38.72 -38.65 15.46
N VAL A 12 38.15 -39.52 16.29
CA VAL A 12 38.90 -40.10 17.43
C VAL A 12 38.81 -41.63 17.44
N PRO A 13 39.94 -42.36 17.47
CA PRO A 13 39.93 -43.82 17.45
C PRO A 13 39.15 -44.41 18.63
N LYS A 14 38.28 -45.39 18.34
CA LYS A 14 37.64 -46.24 19.35
C LYS A 14 38.61 -47.35 19.75
N THR A 15 39.40 -47.12 20.79
CA THR A 15 40.05 -48.18 21.56
C THR A 15 39.19 -48.50 22.78
N GLU A 16 38.96 -49.79 23.06
CA GLU A 16 38.31 -50.23 24.29
C GLU A 16 39.24 -49.94 25.47
N ILE A 17 38.83 -48.97 26.31
CA ILE A 17 39.59 -48.46 27.46
C ILE A 17 38.82 -48.86 28.72
N SER A 18 39.51 -49.23 29.80
CA SER A 18 38.84 -49.68 31.03
C SER A 18 38.09 -48.54 31.75
N GLU A 19 37.01 -48.84 32.49
CA GLU A 19 36.23 -47.81 33.22
C GLU A 19 37.08 -46.93 34.15
N ARG A 20 38.15 -47.50 34.72
CA ARG A 20 39.10 -46.78 35.59
C ARG A 20 39.92 -45.77 34.80
N GLU A 21 40.33 -46.12 33.59
CA GLU A 21 41.08 -45.26 32.68
C GLU A 21 40.18 -44.16 32.08
N GLU A 22 38.92 -44.47 31.76
CA GLU A 22 37.94 -43.47 31.33
C GLU A 22 37.71 -42.41 32.41
N LYS A 23 37.55 -42.83 33.68
CA LYS A 23 37.38 -41.91 34.80
C LYS A 23 38.64 -41.07 35.06
N ALA A 24 39.83 -41.67 34.96
CA ALA A 24 41.09 -40.95 35.08
C ALA A 24 41.27 -39.92 33.95
N ARG A 25 40.89 -40.27 32.71
CA ARG A 25 40.87 -39.36 31.57
C ARG A 25 39.90 -38.20 31.78
N ALA A 26 38.69 -38.47 32.28
CA ALA A 26 37.71 -37.44 32.58
C ALA A 26 38.23 -36.43 33.63
N ILE A 27 38.89 -36.92 34.69
CA ILE A 27 39.50 -36.05 35.72
C ILE A 27 40.65 -35.22 35.13
N PHE A 28 41.48 -35.83 34.29
CA PHE A 28 42.60 -35.14 33.64
C PHE A 28 42.13 -34.03 32.67
N LEU A 29 41.16 -34.34 31.81
CA LEU A 29 40.54 -33.37 30.91
C LEU A 29 39.89 -32.23 31.69
N ASP A 30 39.13 -32.57 32.74
CA ASP A 30 38.51 -31.59 33.61
C ASP A 30 39.54 -30.63 34.22
N GLN A 31 40.72 -31.08 34.62
CA GLN A 31 41.78 -30.20 35.12
C GLN A 31 42.40 -29.33 34.02
N ARG A 32 42.57 -29.87 32.81
CA ARG A 32 43.27 -29.22 31.70
C ARG A 32 42.43 -28.18 30.97
N ILE A 33 41.11 -28.39 30.92
CA ILE A 33 40.09 -27.41 30.49
C ILE A 33 40.35 -26.04 31.14
N TRP A 34 40.83 -26.00 32.38
CA TRP A 34 41.02 -24.75 33.12
C TRP A 34 42.38 -24.06 32.92
N GLY A 35 43.32 -24.65 32.15
CA GLY A 35 44.70 -24.17 32.06
C GLY A 35 45.07 -23.34 30.82
N ASN A 36 44.39 -23.55 29.67
CA ASN A 36 44.68 -22.87 28.40
C ASN A 36 43.43 -22.92 27.49
N LEU A 37 43.08 -21.84 26.80
CA LEU A 37 41.92 -21.76 25.88
C LEU A 37 41.95 -22.83 24.76
N THR A 38 43.15 -23.17 24.30
CA THR A 38 43.42 -24.22 23.31
C THR A 38 43.08 -25.60 23.79
N ALA A 39 43.59 -25.95 24.97
CA ALA A 39 43.27 -27.22 25.59
C ALA A 39 41.78 -27.24 25.98
N PHE A 40 41.25 -26.11 26.44
CA PHE A 40 39.83 -25.92 26.75
C PHE A 40 38.93 -26.28 25.57
N MET A 41 39.18 -25.80 24.35
CA MET A 41 38.30 -26.09 23.20
C MET A 41 38.16 -27.59 22.89
N PHE A 42 39.29 -28.31 22.80
CA PHE A 42 39.30 -29.72 22.43
C PHE A 42 38.96 -30.63 23.59
N ASP A 43 39.37 -30.29 24.81
CA ASP A 43 39.04 -31.10 25.98
C ASP A 43 37.55 -31.02 26.27
N LEU A 44 36.94 -29.85 26.07
CA LEU A 44 35.49 -29.66 26.21
C LEU A 44 34.72 -30.38 25.11
N LYS A 45 35.26 -30.44 23.88
CA LYS A 45 34.73 -31.28 22.79
C LYS A 45 34.87 -32.76 23.09
N GLU A 46 36.04 -33.23 23.53
CA GLU A 46 36.29 -34.62 23.91
C GLU A 46 35.38 -35.03 25.08
N MET A 47 35.20 -34.14 26.07
CA MET A 47 34.30 -34.31 27.21
C MET A 47 32.84 -34.48 26.76
N ARG A 48 32.40 -33.73 25.75
CA ARG A 48 31.05 -33.83 25.15
C ARG A 48 30.90 -35.10 24.33
N ASP A 49 31.76 -35.30 23.34
CA ASP A 49 31.62 -36.32 22.29
C ASP A 49 31.76 -37.73 22.88
N ARG A 50 32.64 -37.89 23.87
CA ARG A 50 32.83 -39.17 24.57
C ARG A 50 31.96 -39.33 25.81
N LYS A 51 31.08 -38.36 26.09
CA LYS A 51 30.17 -38.34 27.24
C LYS A 51 30.86 -38.55 28.60
N TYR A 52 32.10 -38.10 28.73
CA TYR A 52 32.88 -38.24 29.97
C TYR A 52 32.26 -37.48 31.15
N PHE A 53 31.39 -36.49 30.89
CA PHE A 53 30.61 -35.83 31.92
C PHE A 53 29.67 -36.80 32.68
N GLU A 54 29.15 -37.84 32.04
CA GLU A 54 28.30 -38.86 32.68
C GLU A 54 29.12 -39.66 33.71
N LYS A 55 30.39 -39.95 33.38
CA LYS A 55 31.33 -40.65 34.27
C LYS A 55 31.74 -39.81 35.49
N LEU A 56 31.60 -38.49 35.41
CA LEU A 56 31.76 -37.57 36.54
C LEU A 56 30.47 -37.39 37.35
N GLY A 57 29.37 -38.05 36.98
CA GLY A 57 28.09 -38.01 37.71
C GLY A 57 27.12 -36.92 37.28
N TYR A 58 27.31 -36.31 36.10
CA TYR A 58 26.38 -35.32 35.55
C TYR A 58 25.41 -35.94 34.56
N GLU A 59 24.11 -35.65 34.68
CA GLU A 59 23.06 -36.20 33.80
C GLU A 59 23.09 -35.64 32.37
N SER A 60 23.65 -34.44 32.17
CA SER A 60 23.75 -33.82 30.85
C SER A 60 25.00 -32.95 30.75
N PHE A 61 25.49 -32.73 29.53
CA PHE A 61 26.63 -31.85 29.28
C PHE A 61 26.32 -30.40 29.72
N GLN A 62 25.07 -29.96 29.57
CA GLN A 62 24.63 -28.65 30.02
C GLN A 62 24.64 -28.53 31.55
N ASN A 63 24.30 -29.61 32.26
CA ASN A 63 24.39 -29.70 33.72
C ASN A 63 25.86 -29.65 34.16
N TYR A 64 26.76 -30.33 33.46
CA TYR A 64 28.21 -30.27 33.68
C TYR A 64 28.74 -28.83 33.56
N LEU A 65 28.45 -28.14 32.45
CA LEU A 65 28.87 -26.75 32.23
C LEU A 65 28.30 -25.79 33.28
N SER A 66 27.05 -26.01 33.72
CA SER A 66 26.36 -25.14 34.68
C SER A 66 26.83 -25.34 36.13
N ALA A 67 27.26 -26.55 36.49
CA ALA A 67 27.68 -26.91 37.85
C ALA A 67 29.16 -26.60 38.11
N ARG A 68 30.01 -26.65 37.08
CA ARG A 68 31.46 -26.42 37.18
C ARG A 68 31.87 -24.94 37.02
N LYS A 69 30.91 -24.01 37.01
CA LYS A 69 31.16 -22.55 36.87
C LYS A 69 32.35 -22.07 37.71
N PRO A 70 33.41 -21.52 37.09
CA PRO A 70 34.17 -20.43 37.69
C PRO A 70 33.44 -19.12 37.37
N SER A 71 33.59 -18.12 38.23
CA SER A 71 33.00 -16.78 38.08
C SER A 71 33.42 -15.99 36.82
N PHE A 72 34.21 -16.57 35.90
CA PHE A 72 34.87 -15.85 34.81
C PHE A 72 34.52 -16.31 33.38
N ILE A 73 33.98 -17.52 33.16
CA ILE A 73 33.61 -18.00 31.80
C ILE A 73 32.09 -18.15 31.67
N PRO A 74 31.42 -17.29 30.88
CA PRO A 74 29.99 -17.44 30.58
C PRO A 74 29.69 -18.72 29.80
N ILE A 75 28.51 -19.32 30.03
CA ILE A 75 28.03 -20.51 29.27
C ILE A 75 28.01 -20.24 27.77
N SER A 76 27.63 -19.02 27.36
CA SER A 76 27.64 -18.59 25.96
C SER A 76 29.03 -18.64 25.33
N PHE A 77 30.09 -18.35 26.11
CA PHE A 77 31.46 -18.45 25.63
C PHE A 77 31.86 -19.92 25.43
N ALA A 78 31.55 -20.80 26.39
CA ALA A 78 31.81 -22.24 26.25
C ALA A 78 31.08 -22.85 25.05
N GLN A 79 29.84 -22.46 24.79
CA GLN A 79 29.07 -22.89 23.61
C GLN A 79 29.69 -22.39 22.30
N ASN A 80 30.12 -21.13 22.25
CA ASN A 80 30.78 -20.56 21.08
C ASN A 80 32.11 -21.24 20.77
N VAL A 81 32.89 -21.54 21.81
CA VAL A 81 34.15 -22.27 21.72
C VAL A 81 33.93 -23.71 21.22
N LEU A 82 32.88 -24.38 21.71
CA LEU A 82 32.49 -25.71 21.25
C LEU A 82 32.11 -25.70 19.76
N LEU A 83 31.35 -24.70 19.32
CA LEU A 83 31.00 -24.53 17.91
C LEU A 83 32.23 -24.31 17.03
N LEU A 84 33.21 -23.55 17.54
CA LEU A 84 34.48 -23.34 16.86
C LEU A 84 35.29 -24.64 16.76
N SER A 85 35.34 -25.44 17.82
CA SER A 85 36.06 -26.73 17.82
C SER A 85 35.39 -27.79 16.96
N ASP A 86 34.10 -27.65 16.64
CA ASP A 86 33.42 -28.48 15.64
C ASP A 86 33.89 -28.20 14.21
N LYS A 87 34.33 -26.97 13.93
CA LYS A 87 34.74 -26.51 12.59
C LYS A 87 36.25 -26.44 12.38
N ILE A 88 37.07 -26.67 13.42
CA ILE A 88 38.54 -26.67 13.35
C ILE A 88 39.09 -28.07 13.66
N THR A 89 40.08 -28.53 12.89
CA THR A 89 40.77 -29.80 13.15
C THR A 89 41.89 -29.63 14.18
N GLN A 90 42.26 -30.73 14.86
CA GLN A 90 43.34 -30.71 15.86
C GLN A 90 44.70 -30.33 15.27
N GLU A 91 44.95 -30.67 14.01
CA GLU A 91 46.20 -30.35 13.28
C GLU A 91 46.27 -28.85 12.96
N ASP A 92 45.17 -28.28 12.48
CA ASP A 92 45.05 -26.88 12.10
C ASP A 92 45.14 -25.92 13.31
N TYR A 93 44.81 -26.43 14.50
CA TYR A 93 44.81 -25.63 15.72
C TYR A 93 46.23 -25.34 16.23
N SER A 94 47.22 -26.19 15.94
CA SER A 94 48.62 -25.96 16.33
C SER A 94 49.18 -24.61 15.86
N ASN A 95 48.61 -24.06 14.78
CA ASN A 95 48.98 -22.80 14.13
C ASN A 95 48.02 -21.64 14.48
N TYR A 96 47.25 -21.79 15.55
CA TYR A 96 46.23 -20.85 16.00
C TYR A 96 46.85 -19.59 16.64
N ASP A 97 46.44 -18.41 16.16
CA ASP A 97 46.72 -17.14 16.84
C ASP A 97 45.58 -16.83 17.82
N GLU A 98 45.90 -16.85 19.12
CA GLU A 98 44.95 -16.55 20.20
C GLU A 98 44.28 -15.18 20.05
N ASN A 99 44.92 -14.22 19.37
CA ASN A 99 44.38 -12.89 19.14
C ASN A 99 43.18 -12.88 18.18
N ASN A 100 43.03 -13.91 17.33
CA ASN A 100 41.95 -14.00 16.34
C ASN A 100 40.73 -14.81 16.82
N THR A 101 40.72 -15.24 18.09
CA THR A 101 39.60 -15.99 18.71
C THR A 101 38.21 -15.37 18.43
N PRO A 102 37.99 -14.05 18.58
CA PRO A 102 36.66 -13.46 18.41
C PRO A 102 36.15 -13.55 16.97
N THR A 103 37.03 -13.32 15.99
CA THR A 103 36.74 -13.39 14.56
C THR A 103 36.38 -14.81 14.15
N LEU A 104 37.17 -15.79 14.60
CA LEU A 104 36.94 -17.21 14.30
C LEU A 104 35.63 -17.73 14.92
N ILE A 105 35.29 -17.30 16.13
CA ILE A 105 33.99 -17.59 16.74
C ILE A 105 32.83 -17.03 15.90
N ASN A 106 32.96 -15.82 15.35
CA ASN A 106 31.93 -15.23 14.52
C ASN A 106 31.77 -15.98 13.18
N LEU A 107 32.88 -16.38 12.56
CA LEU A 107 32.86 -17.25 11.37
C LEU A 107 32.23 -18.60 11.66
N ALA A 108 32.53 -19.20 12.82
CA ALA A 108 31.97 -20.50 13.19
C ALA A 108 30.45 -20.47 13.41
N LYS A 109 29.88 -19.32 13.79
CA LYS A 109 28.43 -19.12 13.92
C LYS A 109 27.69 -19.07 12.58
N ASP A 110 28.40 -18.78 11.51
CA ASP A 110 27.81 -18.67 10.19
C ASP A 110 27.44 -20.07 9.65
N SER A 111 26.23 -20.20 9.10
CA SER A 111 25.71 -21.47 8.56
C SER A 111 26.49 -21.93 7.35
N ASP A 112 27.03 -20.98 6.58
CA ASP A 112 27.62 -21.25 5.27
C ASP A 112 29.07 -21.73 5.39
N VAL A 113 29.67 -21.58 6.58
CA VAL A 113 31.01 -22.02 6.92
C VAL A 113 30.98 -23.49 7.35
N TYR A 114 31.58 -24.35 6.54
CA TYR A 114 31.72 -25.77 6.83
C TYR A 114 32.93 -26.06 7.74
N GLN A 115 34.10 -25.51 7.40
CA GLN A 115 35.35 -25.76 8.11
C GLN A 115 36.24 -24.51 8.10
N ILE A 116 37.03 -24.33 9.15
CA ILE A 116 38.03 -23.25 9.25
C ILE A 116 39.40 -23.92 9.31
N LYS A 117 40.30 -23.55 8.38
CA LYS A 117 41.65 -24.12 8.27
C LYS A 117 42.71 -23.08 8.64
N GLY A 118 43.53 -23.40 9.64
CA GLY A 118 44.80 -22.73 9.95
C GLY A 118 44.80 -21.19 9.85
N GLN A 119 45.84 -20.63 9.22
CA GLN A 119 46.12 -19.20 9.03
C GLN A 119 45.07 -18.46 8.17
N GLY A 120 43.82 -18.43 8.60
CA GLY A 120 42.81 -17.52 8.09
C GLY A 120 42.14 -17.93 6.79
N LYS A 121 41.83 -19.23 6.63
CA LYS A 121 41.00 -19.70 5.50
C LYS A 121 39.70 -20.37 5.96
N VAL A 122 38.65 -20.08 5.21
CA VAL A 122 37.28 -20.52 5.45
C VAL A 122 36.85 -21.41 4.28
N ILE A 123 36.37 -22.61 4.59
CA ILE A 123 35.77 -23.52 3.63
C ILE A 123 34.26 -23.42 3.77
N LEU A 124 33.60 -23.08 2.67
CA LEU A 124 32.15 -22.99 2.60
C LEU A 124 31.51 -24.36 2.34
N LEU A 125 30.21 -24.47 2.60
CA LEU A 125 29.42 -25.68 2.31
C LEU A 125 29.46 -26.12 0.84
N ASP A 126 29.70 -25.18 -0.08
CA ASP A 126 29.84 -25.47 -1.51
C ASP A 126 31.27 -25.92 -1.92
N GLY A 127 32.18 -26.04 -0.94
CA GLY A 127 33.55 -26.47 -1.13
C GLY A 127 34.52 -25.36 -1.54
N ARG A 128 34.08 -24.10 -1.67
CA ARG A 128 34.99 -22.97 -1.92
C ARG A 128 35.86 -22.69 -0.72
N GLU A 129 37.15 -22.43 -0.98
CA GLU A 129 38.13 -22.00 0.01
C GLU A 129 38.41 -20.51 -0.20
N LEU A 130 38.13 -19.70 0.83
CA LEU A 130 38.32 -18.25 0.82
C LEU A 130 39.25 -17.85 1.96
N SER A 131 39.98 -16.75 1.81
CA SER A 131 40.59 -16.09 2.97
C SER A 131 39.50 -15.46 3.85
N ILE A 132 39.80 -15.26 5.14
CA ILE A 132 38.88 -14.57 6.07
C ILE A 132 38.50 -13.18 5.53
N ASP A 133 39.47 -12.41 5.03
CA ASP A 133 39.22 -11.05 4.53
C ASP A 133 38.28 -11.03 3.32
N GLU A 134 38.45 -11.99 2.40
CA GLU A 134 37.57 -12.15 1.24
C GLU A 134 36.15 -12.55 1.68
N TYR A 135 36.05 -13.48 2.64
CA TYR A 135 34.77 -13.91 3.17
C TYR A 135 34.02 -12.77 3.87
N GLU A 136 34.70 -12.01 4.73
CA GLU A 136 34.11 -10.86 5.43
C GLU A 136 33.65 -9.76 4.46
N SER A 137 34.42 -9.53 3.39
CA SER A 137 34.08 -8.56 2.35
C SER A 137 32.81 -8.95 1.59
N ILE A 138 32.68 -10.22 1.19
CA ILE A 138 31.49 -10.76 0.52
C ILE A 138 30.28 -10.65 1.46
N ARG A 139 30.43 -11.05 2.72
CA ARG A 139 29.37 -10.98 3.74
C ARG A 139 28.88 -9.55 3.97
N ALA A 140 29.80 -8.58 4.06
CA ALA A 140 29.45 -7.18 4.25
C ALA A 140 28.61 -6.64 3.08
N GLU A 141 28.96 -7.02 1.85
CA GLU A 141 28.23 -6.64 0.64
C GLU A 141 26.82 -7.26 0.59
N GLU A 142 26.69 -8.56 0.90
CA GLU A 142 25.40 -9.24 0.95
C GLU A 142 24.47 -8.64 2.02
N ILE A 143 24.99 -8.33 3.20
CA ILE A 143 24.23 -7.67 4.27
C ILE A 143 23.77 -6.28 3.82
N ALA A 144 24.63 -5.52 3.14
CA ALA A 144 24.29 -4.20 2.62
C ALA A 144 23.18 -4.28 1.56
N GLN A 145 23.25 -5.24 0.63
CA GLN A 145 22.23 -5.45 -0.39
C GLN A 145 20.88 -5.86 0.23
N THR A 146 20.90 -6.81 1.17
CA THR A 146 19.69 -7.30 1.85
C THR A 146 19.00 -6.19 2.65
N THR A 147 19.78 -5.36 3.33
CA THR A 147 19.26 -4.21 4.10
C THR A 147 18.56 -3.20 3.19
N LYS A 148 19.14 -2.91 2.02
CA LYS A 148 18.54 -2.00 1.04
C LYS A 148 17.21 -2.54 0.49
N VAL A 149 17.18 -3.82 0.09
CA VAL A 149 15.96 -4.48 -0.41
C VAL A 149 14.87 -4.50 0.67
N TYR A 150 15.23 -4.74 1.93
CA TYR A 150 14.28 -4.71 3.04
C TYR A 150 13.70 -3.32 3.28
N GLN A 151 14.50 -2.26 3.18
CA GLN A 151 14.03 -0.87 3.28
C GLN A 151 13.09 -0.50 2.13
N GLU A 152 13.39 -0.92 0.90
CA GLU A 152 12.52 -0.73 -0.26
C GLU A 152 11.16 -1.46 -0.06
N ALA A 153 11.18 -2.70 0.45
CA ALA A 153 9.97 -3.45 0.74
C ALA A 153 9.09 -2.78 1.83
N LEU A 154 9.70 -2.26 2.90
CA LEU A 154 8.96 -1.50 3.93
C LEU A 154 8.31 -0.23 3.35
N THR A 155 9.00 0.44 2.43
CA THR A 155 8.51 1.67 1.78
C THR A 155 7.30 1.35 0.90
N LEU A 156 7.38 0.32 0.05
CA LEU A 156 6.28 -0.18 -0.77
C LEU A 156 5.05 -0.59 0.06
N VAL A 157 5.26 -1.26 1.20
CA VAL A 157 4.16 -1.61 2.12
C VAL A 157 3.51 -0.35 2.72
N GLY A 158 4.31 0.67 3.03
CA GLY A 158 3.83 1.98 3.49
C GLY A 158 2.95 2.66 2.44
N GLU A 159 3.40 2.72 1.18
CA GLU A 159 2.66 3.29 0.06
C GLU A 159 1.35 2.54 -0.21
N HIS A 160 1.39 1.20 -0.19
CA HIS A 160 0.19 0.38 -0.38
C HIS A 160 -0.86 0.63 0.72
N LYS A 161 -0.44 0.78 1.98
CA LYS A 161 -1.35 1.15 3.08
C LYS A 161 -1.97 2.53 2.89
N LYS A 162 -1.20 3.50 2.37
CA LYS A 162 -1.69 4.84 2.06
C LYS A 162 -2.73 4.79 0.93
N LEU A 163 -2.42 4.11 -0.18
CA LEU A 163 -3.34 3.93 -1.30
C LEU A 163 -4.66 3.25 -0.88
N GLN A 164 -4.62 2.25 0.01
CA GLN A 164 -5.84 1.64 0.54
C GLN A 164 -6.72 2.63 1.35
N ARG A 165 -6.11 3.54 2.11
CA ARG A 165 -6.85 4.57 2.85
C ARG A 165 -7.50 5.56 1.90
N ASP A 166 -6.75 6.00 0.90
CA ASP A 166 -7.22 6.96 -0.10
C ASP A 166 -8.37 6.35 -0.93
N LYS A 167 -8.26 5.07 -1.32
CA LYS A 167 -9.35 4.34 -1.98
C LYS A 167 -10.61 4.29 -1.12
N LYS A 168 -10.49 3.89 0.16
CA LYS A 168 -11.64 3.85 1.09
C LYS A 168 -12.30 5.21 1.29
N LYS A 169 -11.54 6.30 1.20
CA LYS A 169 -12.09 7.66 1.25
C LYS A 169 -12.85 7.95 -0.04
N SER A 170 -12.24 7.69 -1.19
CA SER A 170 -12.87 7.88 -2.50
C SER A 170 -14.17 7.09 -2.63
N ASP A 171 -14.22 5.84 -2.17
CA ASP A 171 -15.43 5.01 -2.22
C ASP A 171 -16.58 5.62 -1.40
N ARG A 172 -16.28 6.21 -0.23
CA ARG A 172 -17.29 6.92 0.59
C ARG A 172 -17.78 8.19 -0.08
N ASP A 173 -16.87 8.97 -0.66
CA ASP A 173 -17.23 10.20 -1.36
C ASP A 173 -18.13 9.89 -2.57
N LEU A 174 -17.87 8.77 -3.25
CA LEU A 174 -18.70 8.24 -4.33
C LEU A 174 -20.11 7.86 -3.84
N GLU A 175 -20.22 7.12 -2.73
CA GLU A 175 -21.50 6.74 -2.14
C GLU A 175 -22.36 7.97 -1.74
N VAL A 176 -21.72 9.00 -1.20
CA VAL A 176 -22.39 10.27 -0.86
C VAL A 176 -22.89 10.96 -2.13
N ASN A 177 -22.07 11.02 -3.18
CA ASN A 177 -22.46 11.62 -4.45
C ASN A 177 -23.60 10.86 -5.12
N GLU A 178 -23.58 9.52 -5.12
CA GLU A 178 -24.67 8.70 -5.67
C GLU A 178 -26.00 8.95 -4.94
N LYS A 179 -25.97 9.06 -3.61
CA LYS A 179 -27.15 9.44 -2.80
C LYS A 179 -27.67 10.82 -3.18
N LEU A 180 -26.79 11.80 -3.36
CA LEU A 180 -27.14 13.16 -3.69
C LEU A 180 -27.75 13.28 -5.10
N VAL A 181 -27.18 12.56 -6.08
CA VAL A 181 -27.76 12.44 -7.42
C VAL A 181 -29.15 11.82 -7.39
N THR A 182 -29.34 10.78 -6.57
CA THR A 182 -30.66 10.14 -6.41
C THR A 182 -31.68 11.10 -5.81
N GLN A 183 -31.29 11.91 -4.82
CA GLN A 183 -32.14 12.95 -4.25
C GLN A 183 -32.52 14.02 -5.27
N GLN A 184 -31.54 14.56 -6.01
CA GLN A 184 -31.77 15.57 -7.04
C GLN A 184 -32.67 15.04 -8.16
N ASN A 185 -32.49 13.79 -8.59
CA ASN A 185 -33.38 13.17 -9.57
C ASN A 185 -34.83 13.07 -9.06
N GLY A 186 -35.01 12.77 -7.76
CA GLY A 186 -36.33 12.78 -7.13
C GLY A 186 -36.98 14.16 -7.12
N GLU A 187 -36.20 15.21 -6.85
CA GLU A 187 -36.67 16.60 -6.89
C GLU A 187 -37.04 17.05 -8.32
N ILE A 188 -36.22 16.68 -9.32
CA ILE A 188 -36.51 16.94 -10.74
C ILE A 188 -37.83 16.28 -11.15
N SER A 189 -38.08 15.03 -10.72
CA SER A 189 -39.34 14.34 -11.02
C SER A 189 -40.54 15.09 -10.45
N LYS A 190 -40.46 15.51 -9.19
CA LYS A 190 -41.54 16.29 -8.54
C LYS A 190 -41.77 17.64 -9.21
N LEU A 191 -40.70 18.32 -9.62
CA LEU A 191 -40.80 19.59 -10.35
C LEU A 191 -41.43 19.41 -11.72
N LYS A 192 -41.10 18.32 -12.43
CA LYS A 192 -41.77 17.98 -13.70
C LYS A 192 -43.26 17.72 -13.50
N GLU A 193 -43.64 16.91 -12.52
CA GLU A 193 -45.05 16.65 -12.21
C GLU A 193 -45.82 17.93 -11.86
N ALA A 194 -45.21 18.83 -11.08
CA ALA A 194 -45.79 20.13 -10.78
C ALA A 194 -45.93 21.02 -12.01
N LEU A 195 -44.93 21.00 -12.91
CA LEU A 195 -44.98 21.74 -14.17
C LEU A 195 -46.09 21.21 -15.09
N ASP A 196 -46.22 19.88 -15.22
CA ASP A 196 -47.24 19.22 -16.01
C ASP A 196 -48.65 19.52 -15.47
N TYR A 197 -48.81 19.52 -14.14
CA TYR A 197 -50.07 19.91 -13.50
C TYR A 197 -50.44 21.36 -13.83
N VAL A 198 -49.48 22.29 -13.72
CA VAL A 198 -49.70 23.72 -14.06
C VAL A 198 -50.00 23.91 -15.55
N ALA A 199 -49.34 23.15 -16.44
CA ALA A 199 -49.61 23.14 -17.87
C ALA A 199 -51.06 22.74 -18.17
N GLN A 200 -51.50 21.66 -17.55
CA GLN A 200 -52.85 21.12 -17.72
C GLN A 200 -53.92 22.06 -17.14
N GLU A 201 -53.68 22.66 -15.97
CA GLU A 201 -54.61 23.60 -15.32
C GLU A 201 -54.75 24.92 -16.10
N ARG A 202 -53.68 25.38 -16.76
CA ARG A 202 -53.67 26.62 -17.56
C ARG A 202 -54.07 26.40 -19.03
N GLY A 203 -54.25 25.16 -19.47
CA GLY A 203 -54.52 24.82 -20.88
C GLY A 203 -53.39 25.22 -21.83
N ILE A 204 -52.15 25.23 -21.33
CA ILE A 204 -50.95 25.63 -22.07
C ILE A 204 -50.14 24.38 -22.36
N ASP A 205 -49.77 24.19 -23.62
CA ASP A 205 -48.94 23.06 -24.05
C ASP A 205 -47.56 23.08 -23.35
N ALA A 206 -47.03 21.92 -22.98
CA ALA A 206 -45.80 21.80 -22.17
C ALA A 206 -44.58 22.44 -22.86
N ASP A 207 -44.57 22.45 -24.19
CA ASP A 207 -43.55 23.11 -25.01
C ASP A 207 -43.59 24.64 -24.88
N HIS A 208 -44.78 25.23 -24.75
CA HIS A 208 -44.94 26.68 -24.53
C HIS A 208 -44.47 27.09 -23.14
N LEU A 209 -44.71 26.26 -22.11
CA LEU A 209 -44.23 26.51 -20.75
C LEU A 209 -42.71 26.48 -20.66
N THR A 210 -42.07 25.51 -21.31
CA THR A 210 -40.61 25.41 -21.37
C THR A 210 -39.99 26.61 -22.10
N ALA A 211 -40.66 27.07 -23.16
CA ALA A 211 -40.24 28.26 -23.90
C ALA A 211 -40.33 29.55 -23.05
N ILE A 212 -41.33 29.73 -22.19
CA ILE A 212 -41.50 30.97 -21.39
C ILE A 212 -40.86 30.92 -20.00
N ALA A 213 -40.50 29.75 -19.48
CA ALA A 213 -39.96 29.58 -18.13
C ALA A 213 -38.49 30.02 -17.96
N THR A 214 -37.75 30.21 -19.05
CA THR A 214 -36.34 30.66 -19.02
C THR A 214 -36.20 32.03 -19.65
N LYS A 215 -35.29 32.88 -19.12
CA LYS A 215 -35.03 34.23 -19.67
C LYS A 215 -34.71 34.20 -21.17
N GLN A 216 -33.87 33.24 -21.60
CA GLN A 216 -33.49 33.08 -22.99
C GLN A 216 -34.66 32.60 -23.86
N GLY A 217 -35.44 31.63 -23.37
CA GLY A 217 -36.63 31.14 -24.07
C GLY A 217 -37.70 32.22 -24.23
N ALA A 218 -38.01 32.95 -23.14
CA ALA A 218 -39.01 34.01 -23.15
C ALA A 218 -38.61 35.14 -24.11
N SER A 219 -37.33 35.53 -24.11
CA SER A 219 -36.80 36.51 -25.06
C SER A 219 -36.97 36.04 -26.51
N LYS A 220 -36.61 34.78 -26.81
CA LYS A 220 -36.75 34.22 -28.16
C LYS A 220 -38.21 34.18 -28.59
N HIS A 221 -39.11 33.76 -27.70
CA HIS A 221 -40.54 33.68 -27.99
C HIS A 221 -41.14 35.06 -28.29
N ILE A 222 -40.75 36.09 -27.53
CA ILE A 222 -41.17 37.49 -27.80
C ILE A 222 -40.65 37.95 -29.17
N THR A 223 -39.39 37.67 -29.51
CA THR A 223 -38.82 38.00 -30.83
C THR A 223 -39.56 37.29 -31.96
N ASP A 224 -39.86 35.99 -31.81
CA ASP A 224 -40.58 35.23 -32.83
C ASP A 224 -42.01 35.78 -33.04
N LEU A 225 -42.69 36.20 -31.98
CA LEU A 225 -44.00 36.85 -32.06
C LEU A 225 -43.93 38.21 -32.77
N TYR A 226 -42.89 39.01 -32.50
CA TYR A 226 -42.67 40.28 -33.17
C TYR A 226 -42.49 40.10 -34.68
N VAL A 227 -41.64 39.16 -35.10
CA VAL A 227 -41.41 38.86 -36.53
C VAL A 227 -42.70 38.41 -37.22
N LYS A 228 -43.52 37.57 -36.57
CA LYS A 228 -44.82 37.14 -37.12
C LYS A 228 -45.81 38.31 -37.29
N LEU A 229 -45.84 39.24 -36.34
CA LEU A 229 -46.70 40.43 -36.42
C LEU A 229 -46.26 41.35 -37.57
N GLU A 230 -44.95 41.59 -37.72
CA GLU A 230 -44.42 42.38 -38.83
C GLU A 230 -44.80 41.76 -40.18
N GLN A 231 -44.58 40.46 -40.34
CA GLN A 231 -44.94 39.74 -41.56
C GLN A 231 -46.45 39.83 -41.88
N ALA A 232 -47.30 39.72 -40.85
CA ALA A 232 -48.76 39.85 -41.01
C ALA A 232 -49.16 41.26 -41.46
N ILE A 233 -48.56 42.31 -40.88
CA ILE A 233 -48.82 43.71 -41.26
C ILE A 233 -48.35 43.98 -42.70
N THR A 234 -47.16 43.51 -43.08
CA THR A 234 -46.66 43.65 -44.46
C THR A 234 -47.59 42.97 -45.45
N SER A 235 -48.07 41.76 -45.14
CA SER A 235 -49.00 41.01 -45.99
C SER A 235 -50.36 41.71 -46.14
N LEU A 236 -50.86 42.33 -45.07
CA LEU A 236 -52.10 43.12 -45.09
C LEU A 236 -51.93 44.39 -45.94
N ASN A 237 -50.79 45.06 -45.83
CA ASN A 237 -50.51 46.26 -46.61
C ASN A 237 -50.32 45.98 -48.10
N SER A 238 -49.88 44.77 -48.47
CA SER A 238 -49.72 44.34 -49.86
C SER A 238 -51.03 43.94 -50.58
N ILE A 239 -52.18 43.96 -49.89
CA ILE A 239 -53.48 43.78 -50.53
C ILE A 239 -53.67 44.87 -51.59
N ASP A 240 -54.26 44.53 -52.74
CA ASP A 240 -54.51 45.48 -53.84
C ASP A 240 -55.42 46.64 -53.39
N GLU A 241 -55.10 47.88 -53.78
CA GLU A 241 -55.85 49.07 -53.36
C GLU A 241 -57.32 49.04 -53.77
N THR A 242 -57.65 48.41 -54.90
CA THR A 242 -59.05 48.30 -55.36
C THR A 242 -59.88 47.43 -54.41
N LEU A 243 -59.27 46.40 -53.82
CA LEU A 243 -59.89 45.49 -52.87
C LEU A 243 -59.95 46.06 -51.44
N LYS A 244 -59.10 47.03 -51.09
CA LYS A 244 -59.16 47.69 -49.77
C LYS A 244 -60.45 48.47 -49.55
N SER A 245 -61.09 48.91 -50.63
CA SER A 245 -62.37 49.63 -50.59
C SER A 245 -63.59 48.71 -50.50
N ASP A 246 -63.40 47.39 -50.62
CA ASP A 246 -64.47 46.40 -50.45
C ASP A 246 -64.92 46.34 -48.98
N ILE A 247 -66.23 46.33 -48.76
CA ILE A 247 -66.83 46.45 -47.42
C ILE A 247 -66.51 45.23 -46.55
N ASP A 248 -66.47 44.03 -47.11
CA ASP A 248 -66.23 42.79 -46.36
C ASP A 248 -64.75 42.67 -45.98
N ILE A 249 -63.86 43.08 -46.89
CA ILE A 249 -62.41 43.13 -46.63
C ILE A 249 -62.09 44.21 -45.60
N ALA A 250 -62.63 45.43 -45.76
CA ALA A 250 -62.44 46.51 -44.82
C ALA A 250 -63.01 46.17 -43.43
N GLY A 251 -64.18 45.52 -43.37
CA GLY A 251 -64.77 45.03 -42.13
C GLY A 251 -63.89 43.98 -41.43
N SER A 252 -63.31 43.05 -42.19
CA SER A 252 -62.40 42.02 -41.67
C SER A 252 -61.09 42.63 -41.13
N VAL A 253 -60.52 43.61 -41.83
CA VAL A 253 -59.33 44.35 -41.39
C VAL A 253 -59.63 45.14 -40.11
N LEU A 254 -60.80 45.78 -40.02
CA LEU A 254 -61.22 46.51 -38.82
C LEU A 254 -61.43 45.60 -37.61
N GLN A 255 -61.97 44.39 -37.82
CA GLN A 255 -62.05 43.37 -36.77
C GLN A 255 -60.65 42.93 -36.30
N PHE A 256 -59.73 42.69 -37.23
CA PHE A 256 -58.34 42.35 -36.91
C PHE A 256 -57.64 43.47 -36.12
N GLU A 257 -57.79 44.72 -36.55
CA GLU A 257 -57.28 45.91 -35.84
C GLU A 257 -57.85 46.00 -34.42
N SER A 258 -59.15 45.75 -34.24
CA SER A 258 -59.82 45.76 -32.94
C SER A 258 -59.26 44.69 -32.00
N LEU A 259 -58.99 43.49 -32.52
CA LEU A 259 -58.36 42.40 -31.77
C LEU A 259 -56.92 42.73 -31.38
N LEU A 260 -56.14 43.37 -32.27
CA LEU A 260 -54.79 43.85 -31.94
C LEU A 260 -54.83 44.90 -30.83
N LYS A 261 -55.72 45.89 -30.91
CA LYS A 261 -55.89 46.91 -29.86
C LYS A 261 -56.24 46.28 -28.51
N LEU A 262 -57.19 45.33 -28.50
CA LEU A 262 -57.55 44.61 -27.29
C LEU A 262 -56.37 43.81 -26.71
N SER A 263 -55.58 43.18 -27.59
CA SER A 263 -54.39 42.43 -27.20
C SER A 263 -53.34 43.34 -26.58
N VAL A 264 -53.10 44.53 -27.15
CA VAL A 264 -52.22 45.56 -26.58
C VAL A 264 -52.71 46.00 -25.20
N THR A 265 -54.02 46.24 -25.03
CA THR A 265 -54.58 46.60 -23.72
C THR A 265 -54.34 45.50 -22.68
N LYS A 266 -54.55 44.23 -23.03
CA LYS A 266 -54.32 43.10 -22.13
C LYS A 266 -52.84 42.91 -21.79
N LEU A 267 -51.95 43.05 -22.78
CA LEU A 267 -50.50 43.01 -22.56
C LEU A 267 -50.05 44.14 -21.63
N ASN A 268 -50.50 45.38 -21.87
CA ASN A 268 -50.18 46.51 -21.00
C ASN A 268 -50.67 46.28 -19.57
N ALA A 269 -51.88 45.75 -19.38
CA ALA A 269 -52.40 45.45 -18.05
C ALA A 269 -51.57 44.38 -17.31
N ALA A 270 -51.09 43.36 -18.03
CA ALA A 270 -50.28 42.28 -17.45
C ALA A 270 -48.85 42.72 -17.13
N TRP A 271 -48.24 43.56 -17.97
CA TRP A 271 -46.82 43.92 -17.85
C TRP A 271 -46.56 45.25 -17.15
N ASN A 272 -47.53 46.18 -17.10
CA ASN A 272 -47.37 47.48 -16.41
C ASN A 272 -46.81 47.36 -14.99
N PRO A 273 -47.30 46.45 -14.11
CA PRO A 273 -46.76 46.30 -12.76
C PRO A 273 -45.25 45.98 -12.72
N HIS A 274 -44.74 45.30 -13.74
CA HIS A 274 -43.34 44.89 -13.83
C HIS A 274 -42.43 45.97 -14.44
N PHE A 275 -42.97 46.87 -15.26
CA PHE A 275 -42.21 47.98 -15.84
C PHE A 275 -41.90 49.08 -14.81
N PHE A 276 -42.81 49.36 -13.87
CA PHE A 276 -42.57 50.34 -12.81
C PHE A 276 -41.63 49.83 -11.70
N ALA A 277 -41.61 48.52 -11.45
CA ALA A 277 -40.66 47.90 -10.51
C ALA A 277 -39.18 48.02 -10.97
N LEU A 278 -38.94 48.26 -12.25
CA LEU A 278 -37.60 48.50 -12.81
C LEU A 278 -37.12 49.95 -12.62
N GLN A 279 -38.02 50.91 -12.37
CA GLN A 279 -37.66 52.31 -12.13
C GLN A 279 -37.20 52.58 -10.69
N ASP A 280 -37.79 51.89 -9.69
CA ASP A 280 -37.40 52.05 -8.28
C ASP A 280 -35.98 51.49 -7.97
N GLN A 281 -35.43 50.63 -8.83
CA GLN A 281 -34.05 50.15 -8.70
C GLN A 281 -33.00 51.10 -9.32
N GLY A 282 -33.43 52.19 -9.98
CA GLY A 282 -32.54 53.12 -10.68
C GLY A 282 -32.28 54.44 -9.95
N SER A 283 -32.77 54.61 -8.72
CA SER A 283 -32.66 55.85 -7.93
C SER A 283 -32.05 55.63 -6.54
N GLU A 284 -31.08 54.74 -6.43
CA GLU A 284 -30.11 54.72 -5.33
C GLU A 284 -28.70 54.75 -5.93
N ASP A 285 -28.25 55.96 -6.27
CA ASP A 285 -26.84 56.37 -6.31
C ASP A 285 -26.72 57.71 -5.57
#